data_AF-A0A4Q0A021-F1
#
_entry.id   AF-A0A4Q0A021-F1
#
_cell.length_a   1.000
_cell.length_b   1.000
_cell.length_c   1.000
_cell.angle_alpha   90.00
_cell.angle_beta   90.00
_cell.angle_gamma   90.00
#
_symmetry.space_group_name_H-M   'P 1'
#
loop_
_entity.id
_entity.type
_entity.pdbx_description
1 polymer ?
#
loop_
_entity_poly.entity_id
_entity_poly.type
_entity_poly.pdbx_seq_one_letter_code
_entity_poly.pdbx_strand_id
1 'polypeptide(L)'
;FRRFLHTREHSVENLNFYEWYIIYCTRCVSSGKSYSDTHLPTAKSKTRQPFRREIDHCVSRFFSSYSPDELNIPQQIRQQVVHDAKLTTHPAVFEVAFREIYKMLGRSVQDHFL
;
A
#
# COMPACT_ATOMS: atom_id res chain seq x y z
N PHE A 1 -18.31 -11.40 4.93
CA PHE A 1 -17.51 -10.20 4.62
C PHE A 1 -16.46 -10.46 3.53
N ARG A 2 -15.38 -11.23 3.77
CA ARG A 2 -14.38 -11.60 2.73
C ARG A 2 -14.99 -12.24 1.47
N ARG A 3 -15.99 -13.11 1.64
CA ARG A 3 -16.72 -13.78 0.55
C ARG A 3 -17.63 -12.86 -0.29
N PHE A 4 -17.99 -11.68 0.24
CA PHE A 4 -18.82 -10.68 -0.45
C PHE A 4 -17.98 -9.69 -1.27
N LEU A 5 -16.76 -9.38 -0.80
CA LEU A 5 -15.80 -8.60 -1.59
C LEU A 5 -15.19 -9.42 -2.73
N HIS A 6 -15.15 -10.76 -2.60
CA HIS A 6 -14.63 -11.68 -3.63
C HIS A 6 -15.53 -11.80 -4.87
N THR A 7 -16.81 -11.44 -4.77
CA THR A 7 -17.77 -11.47 -5.90
C THR A 7 -17.71 -10.24 -6.79
N ARG A 8 -16.89 -9.23 -6.46
CA ARG A 8 -16.64 -8.08 -7.33
C ARG A 8 -15.22 -8.18 -7.88
N GLU A 9 -15.13 -8.46 -9.17
CA GLU A 9 -13.88 -8.66 -9.93
C GLU A 9 -12.95 -7.43 -9.97
N HIS A 10 -13.26 -6.34 -9.26
CA HIS A 10 -12.55 -5.06 -9.28
C HIS A 10 -12.28 -4.48 -7.88
N SER A 11 -12.27 -5.29 -6.83
CA SER A 11 -11.87 -4.84 -5.49
C SER A 11 -11.08 -5.89 -4.70
N VAL A 12 -10.75 -7.02 -5.32
CA VAL A 12 -9.94 -8.06 -4.68
C VAL A 12 -8.50 -7.56 -4.49
N GLU A 13 -7.98 -6.82 -5.46
CA GLU A 13 -6.70 -6.14 -5.43
C GLU A 13 -6.66 -5.04 -4.35
N ASN A 14 -7.75 -4.28 -4.19
CA ASN A 14 -7.92 -3.29 -3.13
C ASN A 14 -7.91 -3.95 -1.74
N LEU A 15 -8.63 -5.07 -1.58
CA LEU A 15 -8.63 -5.84 -0.33
C LEU A 15 -7.25 -6.46 -0.05
N ASN A 16 -6.61 -7.03 -1.07
CA ASN A 16 -5.29 -7.64 -0.95
C ASN A 16 -4.24 -6.61 -0.52
N PHE A 17 -4.25 -5.41 -1.08
CA PHE A 17 -3.38 -4.33 -0.66
C PHE A 17 -3.70 -3.83 0.75
N TYR A 18 -4.99 -3.70 1.10
CA TYR A 18 -5.42 -3.33 2.45
C TYR A 18 -4.89 -4.31 3.50
N GLU A 19 -5.05 -5.62 3.27
CA GLU A 19 -4.55 -6.67 4.15
C GLU A 19 -3.01 -6.63 4.25
N TRP A 20 -2.33 -6.50 3.10
CA TRP A 20 -0.87 -6.37 3.06
C TRP A 20 -0.39 -5.17 3.88
N TYR A 21 -1.02 -4.00 3.73
CA TYR A 21 -0.60 -2.77 4.40
C TYR A 21 -0.72 -2.87 5.92
N ILE A 22 -1.80 -3.46 6.44
CA ILE A 22 -1.96 -3.67 7.88
C ILE A 22 -0.85 -4.56 8.43
N ILE A 23 -0.61 -5.70 7.77
CA ILE A 23 0.44 -6.64 8.17
C ILE A 23 1.82 -5.97 8.11
N TYR A 24 2.07 -5.17 7.07
CA TYR A 24 3.30 -4.42 6.90
C TYR A 24 3.53 -3.44 8.06
N CYS A 25 2.52 -2.63 8.39
CA CYS A 25 2.55 -1.71 9.53
C CYS A 25 2.82 -2.44 10.85
N THR A 26 2.12 -3.56 11.12
CA THR A 26 2.36 -4.37 12.32
C THR A 26 3.81 -4.84 12.39
N ARG A 27 4.37 -5.34 11.29
CA ARG A 27 5.76 -5.81 11.24
C ARG A 27 6.78 -4.68 11.42
N CYS A 28 6.51 -3.51 10.86
CA CYS A 28 7.34 -2.32 11.08
C CYS A 28 7.39 -1.95 12.57
N VAL A 29 6.23 -1.87 13.23
CA VAL A 29 6.13 -1.59 14.67
C VAL A 29 6.83 -2.67 15.51
N SER A 30 6.53 -3.96 15.27
CA SER A 30 7.09 -5.07 16.04
C SER A 30 8.60 -5.23 15.85
N SER A 31 9.15 -4.79 14.71
CA SER A 31 10.58 -4.92 14.45
C SER A 31 11.46 -3.97 15.28
N GLY A 32 10.87 -2.97 15.98
CA GLY A 32 11.60 -1.98 16.77
C GLY A 32 12.63 -1.17 15.96
N LYS A 33 12.64 -1.33 14.63
CA LYS A 33 13.53 -0.60 13.73
C LYS A 33 13.02 0.82 13.69
N SER A 34 13.68 1.68 14.46
CA SER A 34 13.45 3.12 14.45
C SER A 34 13.72 3.63 13.03
N TYR A 35 12.65 3.78 12.27
CA TYR A 35 12.66 4.70 11.16
C TYR A 35 12.82 6.06 11.81
N SER A 36 14.00 6.68 11.67
CA SER A 36 14.20 8.04 12.18
C SER A 36 13.04 8.90 11.71
N ASP A 37 12.35 9.54 12.66
CA ASP A 37 11.10 10.31 12.56
C ASP A 37 11.07 11.40 11.47
N THR A 38 12.22 11.62 10.84
CA THR A 38 12.34 12.39 9.61
C THR A 38 11.88 11.52 8.44
N HIS A 39 10.72 11.83 7.89
CA HIS A 39 10.23 11.42 6.56
C HIS A 39 11.22 11.66 5.39
N LEU A 40 12.43 12.15 5.67
CA LEU A 40 13.53 12.30 4.72
C LEU A 40 14.49 11.12 4.82
N PRO A 41 14.37 10.10 3.95
CA PRO A 41 15.47 9.20 3.70
C PRO A 41 16.64 10.01 3.11
N THR A 42 17.69 10.23 3.91
CA THR A 42 18.97 10.57 3.28
C THR A 42 19.34 9.41 2.35
N ALA A 43 19.82 9.71 1.14
CA ALA A 43 20.17 8.73 0.09
C ALA A 43 21.24 7.69 0.51
N LYS A 44 21.72 7.75 1.76
CA LYS A 44 22.79 6.95 2.32
C LYS A 44 22.25 5.56 2.70
N SER A 45 22.17 4.71 1.68
CA SER A 45 22.02 3.24 1.70
C SER A 45 20.58 2.68 1.68
N LYS A 46 20.02 2.59 0.47
CA LYS A 46 18.87 1.70 0.16
C LYS A 46 19.08 0.26 0.62
N THR A 47 20.33 -0.19 0.70
CA THR A 47 20.71 -1.55 1.10
C THR A 47 20.57 -1.82 2.61
N ARG A 48 20.48 -0.78 3.44
CA ARG A 48 20.30 -0.91 4.90
C ARG A 48 18.85 -0.75 5.36
N GLN A 49 17.96 -0.35 4.46
CA GLN A 49 16.55 -0.20 4.78
C GLN A 49 15.88 -1.58 4.95
N PRO A 50 15.17 -1.83 6.05
CA PRO A 50 14.50 -3.09 6.27
C PRO A 50 13.36 -3.27 5.26
N PHE A 51 13.03 -4.52 4.93
CA PHE A 51 11.88 -4.85 4.08
C PHE A 51 11.90 -4.24 2.66
N ARG A 52 13.06 -3.78 2.17
CA ARG A 52 13.22 -3.21 0.82
C ARG A 52 12.64 -4.11 -0.28
N ARG A 53 13.00 -5.40 -0.29
CA ARG A 53 12.47 -6.39 -1.26
C ARG A 53 10.95 -6.51 -1.23
N GLU A 54 10.36 -6.41 -0.04
CA GLU A 54 8.91 -6.52 0.13
C GLU A 54 8.17 -5.31 -0.42
N ILE A 55 8.70 -4.10 -0.19
CA ILE A 55 8.15 -2.88 -0.80
C ILE A 55 8.31 -2.92 -2.32
N ASP A 56 9.46 -3.34 -2.83
CA ASP A 56 9.68 -3.40 -4.27
C ASP A 56 8.68 -4.38 -4.92
N HIS A 57 8.37 -5.50 -4.25
CA HIS A 57 7.33 -6.43 -4.68
C HIS A 57 5.91 -5.83 -4.59
N CYS A 58 5.59 -5.14 -3.49
CA CYS A 58 4.31 -4.44 -3.32
C CYS A 58 4.09 -3.40 -4.43
N VAL A 59 5.11 -2.57 -4.71
CA VAL A 59 5.07 -1.57 -5.78
C VAL A 59 4.87 -2.24 -7.14
N SER A 60 5.63 -3.30 -7.43
CA SER A 60 5.50 -4.05 -8.68
C SER A 60 4.12 -4.67 -8.87
N ARG A 61 3.49 -5.11 -7.78
CA ARG A 61 2.22 -5.81 -7.81
C ARG A 61 1.02 -4.87 -7.88
N PHE A 62 1.01 -3.81 -7.07
CA PHE A 62 -0.18 -2.99 -6.86
C PHE A 62 -0.11 -1.62 -7.56
N PHE A 63 1.09 -1.13 -7.90
CA PHE A 63 1.28 0.25 -8.39
C PHE A 63 1.92 0.33 -9.78
N SER A 64 2.42 -0.79 -10.34
CA SER A 64 2.88 -0.83 -11.73
C SER A 64 1.71 -0.86 -12.70
N SER A 65 1.76 -0.01 -13.72
CA SER A 65 0.84 -0.07 -14.84
C SER A 65 0.85 -1.46 -15.47
N TYR A 66 -0.33 -1.94 -15.86
CA TYR A 66 -0.57 -3.25 -16.47
C TYR A 66 -0.33 -4.45 -15.54
N SER A 67 -0.14 -4.23 -14.24
CA SER A 67 -0.19 -5.34 -13.29
C SER A 67 -1.62 -5.90 -13.24
N PRO A 68 -1.80 -7.23 -13.18
CA PRO A 68 -3.13 -7.82 -13.01
C PRO A 68 -3.79 -7.42 -11.68
N ASP A 69 -2.99 -7.05 -10.67
CA ASP A 69 -3.44 -6.58 -9.35
C ASP A 69 -3.28 -5.05 -9.21
N GLU A 70 -3.25 -4.31 -10.31
CA GLU A 70 -3.11 -2.86 -10.31
C GLU A 70 -4.26 -2.19 -9.54
N LEU A 71 -3.94 -1.34 -8.57
CA LEU A 71 -4.94 -0.67 -7.76
C LEU A 71 -5.73 0.38 -8.55
N ASN A 72 -7.03 0.40 -8.27
CA ASN A 72 -7.95 1.41 -8.78
C ASN A 72 -7.83 2.73 -8.00
N ILE A 73 -6.71 3.44 -8.16
CA ILE A 73 -6.45 4.73 -7.51
C ILE A 73 -6.07 5.81 -8.54
N PRO A 74 -6.29 7.10 -8.24
CA PRO A 74 -5.84 8.19 -9.08
C PRO A 74 -4.35 8.09 -9.45
N GLN A 75 -4.02 8.40 -10.71
CA GLN A 75 -2.64 8.34 -11.23
C GLN A 75 -1.66 9.17 -10.40
N GLN A 76 -2.10 10.31 -9.86
CA GLN A 76 -1.29 11.17 -9.01
C GLN A 76 -0.85 10.46 -7.71
N ILE A 77 -1.77 9.78 -7.03
CA ILE A 77 -1.47 9.00 -5.82
C ILE A 77 -0.48 7.90 -6.16
N ARG A 78 -0.70 7.19 -7.27
CA ARG A 78 0.20 6.14 -7.72
C ARG A 78 1.62 6.66 -7.97
N GLN A 79 1.76 7.74 -8.74
CA GLN A 79 3.07 8.32 -9.05
C GLN A 79 3.82 8.75 -7.79
N GLN A 80 3.11 9.36 -6.85
CA GLN A 80 3.67 9.74 -5.54
C GLN A 80 4.19 8.52 -4.79
N VAL A 81 3.35 7.48 -4.60
CA VAL A 81 3.75 6.27 -3.88
C VAL A 81 4.96 5.60 -4.54
N VAL A 82 4.95 5.45 -5.87
CA VAL A 82 6.08 4.83 -6.61
C VAL A 82 7.36 5.66 -6.46
N HIS A 83 7.24 7.00 -6.42
CA HIS A 83 8.40 7.88 -6.19
C HIS A 83 8.94 7.72 -4.76
N ASP A 84 8.10 7.86 -3.75
CA ASP A 84 8.50 7.85 -2.34
C ASP A 84 9.00 6.47 -1.90
N ALA A 85 8.37 5.40 -2.39
CA ALA A 85 8.78 4.03 -2.12
C ALA A 85 10.19 3.73 -2.66
N LYS A 86 10.68 4.41 -3.71
CA LYS A 86 12.08 4.27 -4.16
C LYS A 86 13.10 4.81 -3.16
N LEU A 87 12.67 5.68 -2.25
CA LEU A 87 13.53 6.42 -1.33
C LEU A 87 13.52 5.83 0.07
N THR A 88 12.36 5.38 0.56
CA THR A 88 12.21 4.86 1.93
C THR A 88 11.44 3.56 1.99
N THR A 89 11.54 2.91 3.14
CA THR A 89 10.69 1.75 3.50
C THR A 89 9.78 2.06 4.68
N HIS A 90 9.55 3.34 4.96
CA HIS A 90 8.59 3.73 6.00
C HIS A 90 7.16 3.46 5.53
N PRO A 91 6.26 2.90 6.36
CA PRO A 91 4.88 2.62 5.97
C PRO A 91 4.10 3.86 5.50
N ALA A 92 4.42 5.05 6.01
CA ALA A 92 3.72 6.28 5.64
C ALA A 92 3.71 6.59 4.13
N VAL A 93 4.64 6.05 3.34
CA VAL A 93 4.63 6.21 1.87
C VAL A 93 3.35 5.68 1.24
N PHE A 94 2.67 4.73 1.88
CA PHE A 94 1.46 4.10 1.37
C PHE A 94 0.17 4.67 1.99
N GLU A 95 0.25 5.58 2.98
CA GLU A 95 -0.93 6.08 3.71
C GLU A 95 -1.96 6.73 2.80
N VAL A 96 -1.50 7.51 1.82
CA VAL A 96 -2.39 8.19 0.87
C VAL A 96 -3.16 7.19 0.01
N ALA A 97 -2.52 6.10 -0.43
CA ALA A 97 -3.17 5.04 -1.18
C ALA A 97 -4.10 4.22 -0.28
N PHE A 98 -3.65 3.85 0.92
CA PHE A 98 -4.45 3.12 1.91
C PHE A 98 -5.75 3.85 2.22
N ARG A 99 -5.70 5.17 2.45
CA ARG A 99 -6.89 5.98 2.72
C ARG A 99 -7.87 5.98 1.55
N GLU A 100 -7.38 5.98 0.32
CA GLU A 100 -8.24 5.92 -0.86
C GLU A 100 -8.88 4.54 -1.02
N ILE A 101 -8.09 3.47 -0.85
CA ILE A 101 -8.60 2.09 -0.82
C ILE A 101 -9.65 1.90 0.27
N TYR A 102 -9.39 2.39 1.48
CA TYR A 102 -10.32 2.28 2.60
C TYR A 102 -11.66 2.96 2.30
N LYS A 103 -11.63 4.15 1.69
CA LYS A 103 -12.86 4.85 1.24
C LYS A 103 -13.62 4.04 0.20
N MET A 104 -12.95 3.47 -0.81
CA MET A 104 -13.59 2.68 -1.85
C MET A 104 -14.22 1.40 -1.30
N LEU A 105 -13.50 0.70 -0.41
CA LEU A 105 -14.04 -0.48 0.28
C LEU A 105 -15.25 -0.10 1.15
N GLY A 106 -15.22 1.04 1.83
CA GLY A 106 -16.34 1.55 2.63
C GLY A 106 -17.60 1.90 1.80
N ARG A 107 -17.42 2.57 0.66
CA ARG A 107 -18.53 2.90 -0.27
C ARG A 107 -19.17 1.64 -0.86
N SER A 108 -18.35 0.67 -1.28
CA SER A 108 -18.86 -0.60 -1.81
C SER A 108 -19.72 -1.38 -0.81
N VAL A 109 -19.53 -1.16 0.49
CA VAL A 109 -20.39 -1.74 1.54
C VAL A 109 -21.68 -0.93 1.66
N GLN A 110 -21.62 0.40 1.63
CA GLN A 110 -22.79 1.27 1.83
C GLN A 110 -23.79 1.25 0.67
N ASP A 111 -23.32 1.21 -0.58
CA ASP A 111 -24.19 1.22 -1.78
C ASP A 111 -25.05 -0.05 -1.94
N HIS A 112 -24.80 -1.10 -1.16
CA HIS A 112 -25.52 -2.38 -1.24
C HIS A 112 -26.52 -2.62 -0.09
N PHE A 113 -26.53 -1.78 0.94
CA PHE A 113 -27.46 -1.88 2.08
C PHE A 113 -28.59 -0.82 2.03
N LEU A 114 -28.79 -0.18 0.89
CA LEU A 114 -29.92 0.68 0.55
C LEU A 114 -30.63 0.12 -0.69
#